data_AF-A0A354Z990-F1
#
_entry.id   AF-A0A354Z990-F1
#
_cell.length_a   1.000
_cell.length_b   1.000
_cell.length_c   1.000
_cell.angle_alpha   90.00
_cell.angle_beta   90.00
_cell.angle_gamma   90.00
#
_symmetry.space_group_name_H-M   'P 1'
#
loop_
_entity.id
_entity.type
_entity.pdbx_description
1 polymer ?
#
loop_
_entity_poly.entity_id
_entity_poly.type
_entity_poly.pdbx_seq_one_letter_code
_entity_poly.pdbx_strand_id
1 'polypeptide(L)'
;MANKINVGVIGAGRIGKIHISNIVYYMPEARAKTVADANLTPEIEGWARDLGIPNVSKNAEDILRDPEIGAAGDVDTAIVTLTFANGALGIIDNSHKAVYGYDQRVEVFGSGGALAAENDVSSQVRLSDANGVHGDKPLYFFLERYREAFVTEMKAFFEAIKTGTETPVTGYDGLMDLAIGLAAKKSLAEHRPVKVSEVL
;
A
#
# COMPACT_ATOMS: atom_id res chain seq x y z
N MET A 1 30.05 15.89 -0.88
CA MET A 1 29.21 14.81 -1.46
C MET A 1 27.77 15.21 -1.22
N ALA A 2 26.89 15.10 -2.21
CA ALA A 2 25.46 15.32 -1.96
C ALA A 2 24.98 14.37 -0.86
N ASN A 3 24.12 14.83 0.05
CA ASN A 3 23.51 13.95 1.05
C ASN A 3 22.69 12.88 0.31
N LYS A 4 23.09 11.61 0.47
CA LYS A 4 22.35 10.48 -0.10
C LYS A 4 20.94 10.43 0.51
N ILE A 5 19.96 10.02 -0.29
CA ILE A 5 18.62 9.75 0.21
C ILE A 5 18.65 8.42 0.98
N ASN A 6 18.27 8.44 2.26
CA ASN A 6 18.13 7.22 3.04
C ASN A 6 16.81 6.53 2.71
N VAL A 7 16.90 5.25 2.35
CA VAL A 7 15.75 4.44 1.94
C VAL A 7 15.55 3.31 2.95
N GLY A 8 14.33 3.19 3.46
CA GLY A 8 13.86 2.01 4.15
C GLY A 8 13.15 1.06 3.19
N VAL A 9 13.39 -0.23 3.31
CA VAL A 9 12.69 -1.24 2.50
C VAL A 9 11.93 -2.19 3.41
N ILE A 10 10.60 -2.21 3.28
CA ILE A 10 9.72 -3.15 3.98
C ILE A 10 9.44 -4.33 3.03
N GLY A 11 9.86 -5.52 3.45
CA GLY A 11 9.81 -6.75 2.67
C GLY A 11 11.13 -7.04 1.96
N ALA A 12 11.77 -8.14 2.34
CA ALA A 12 12.99 -8.70 1.76
C ALA A 12 12.71 -10.03 1.03
N GLY A 13 11.49 -10.16 0.48
CA GLY A 13 11.16 -11.20 -0.50
C GLY A 13 11.90 -11.00 -1.83
N ARG A 14 11.59 -11.84 -2.84
CA ARG A 14 12.29 -11.83 -4.14
C ARG A 14 12.45 -10.44 -4.77
N ILE A 15 11.35 -9.68 -4.85
CA ILE A 15 11.33 -8.35 -5.46
C ILE A 15 12.07 -7.34 -4.57
N GLY A 16 11.86 -7.37 -3.26
CA GLY A 16 12.56 -6.51 -2.30
C GLY A 16 14.08 -6.67 -2.40
N LYS A 17 14.58 -7.91 -2.49
CA LYS A 17 16.02 -8.18 -2.69
C LYS A 17 16.58 -7.56 -3.96
N ILE A 18 15.82 -7.58 -5.06
CA ILE A 18 16.22 -6.96 -6.33
C ILE A 18 16.32 -5.43 -6.16
N HIS A 19 15.31 -4.78 -5.58
CA HIS A 19 15.34 -3.33 -5.38
C HIS A 19 16.46 -2.88 -4.44
N ILE A 20 16.65 -3.57 -3.32
CA ILE A 20 17.76 -3.29 -2.38
C ILE A 20 19.11 -3.44 -3.10
N SER A 21 19.29 -4.52 -3.87
CA SER A 21 20.54 -4.73 -4.63
C SER A 21 20.77 -3.61 -5.65
N ASN A 22 19.71 -3.17 -6.34
CA ASN A 22 19.82 -2.07 -7.30
C ASN A 22 20.21 -0.75 -6.63
N ILE A 23 19.65 -0.46 -5.45
CA ILE A 23 20.03 0.72 -4.66
C ILE A 23 21.51 0.66 -4.28
N VAL A 24 21.95 -0.49 -3.76
CA VAL A 24 23.33 -0.68 -3.28
C VAL A 24 24.35 -0.59 -4.42
N TYR A 25 24.08 -1.22 -5.56
CA TYR A 25 25.07 -1.35 -6.63
C TYR A 25 25.01 -0.25 -7.70
N TYR A 26 23.84 0.35 -7.93
CA TYR A 26 23.62 1.18 -9.12
C TYR A 26 23.08 2.59 -8.81
N MET A 27 22.77 2.94 -7.56
CA MET A 27 22.18 4.24 -7.19
C MET A 27 23.07 4.99 -6.19
N PRO A 28 24.16 5.63 -6.64
CA PRO A 28 25.07 6.37 -5.75
C PRO A 28 24.39 7.50 -4.95
N GLU A 29 23.28 8.03 -5.44
CA GLU A 29 22.42 9.04 -4.83
C GLU A 29 21.55 8.53 -3.67
N ALA A 30 21.41 7.22 -3.53
CA ALA A 30 20.58 6.58 -2.51
C ALA A 30 21.43 5.68 -1.60
N ARG A 31 20.87 5.40 -0.42
CA ARG A 31 21.42 4.45 0.54
C ARG A 31 20.28 3.66 1.15
N ALA A 32 20.28 2.35 0.94
CA ALA A 32 19.43 1.45 1.71
C ALA A 32 19.94 1.43 3.16
N LYS A 33 19.17 2.07 4.06
CA LYS A 33 19.55 2.26 5.47
C LYS A 33 19.00 1.15 6.36
N THR A 34 17.75 0.78 6.14
CA THR A 34 17.03 -0.18 6.97
C THR A 34 16.23 -1.13 6.09
N VAL A 35 16.36 -2.43 6.34
CA VAL A 35 15.51 -3.47 5.73
C VAL A 35 14.68 -4.12 6.83
N ALA A 36 13.36 -4.10 6.69
CA ALA A 36 12.45 -4.75 7.63
C ALA A 36 11.70 -5.89 6.94
N ASP A 37 11.65 -7.09 7.53
CA ASP A 37 10.85 -8.19 7.02
C ASP A 37 10.15 -8.93 8.17
N ALA A 38 8.83 -9.06 8.10
CA ALA A 38 8.03 -9.74 9.13
C ALA A 38 8.44 -11.22 9.32
N ASN A 39 8.98 -11.84 8.27
CA ASN A 39 9.48 -13.21 8.24
C ASN A 39 11.02 -13.24 8.20
N LEU A 40 11.70 -12.30 8.88
CA LEU A 40 13.17 -12.22 8.89
C LEU A 40 13.81 -13.56 9.34
N THR A 41 14.54 -14.18 8.42
CA THR A 41 15.35 -15.38 8.64
C THR A 41 16.83 -15.02 8.76
N PRO A 42 17.67 -15.90 9.34
CA PRO A 42 19.12 -15.69 9.35
C PRO A 42 19.74 -15.53 7.95
N GLU A 43 19.15 -16.16 6.94
CA GLU A 43 19.58 -16.01 5.54
C GLU A 43 19.31 -14.60 5.01
N ILE A 44 18.10 -14.07 5.24
CA ILE A 44 17.74 -12.70 4.84
C ILE A 44 18.62 -11.69 5.58
N GLU A 45 18.81 -11.90 6.88
CA GLU A 45 19.65 -11.03 7.71
C GLU A 45 21.11 -11.04 7.24
N GLY A 46 21.69 -12.23 7.02
CA GLY A 46 23.05 -12.38 6.50
C GLY A 46 23.22 -11.69 5.15
N TRP A 47 22.31 -11.95 4.20
CA TRP A 47 22.33 -11.30 2.89
C TRP A 47 22.27 -9.77 2.98
N ALA A 48 21.39 -9.21 3.82
CA ALA A 48 21.29 -7.75 3.97
C ALA A 48 22.56 -7.15 4.60
N ARG A 49 23.15 -7.84 5.61
CA ARG A 49 24.41 -7.41 6.23
C ARG A 49 25.59 -7.47 5.27
N ASP A 50 25.65 -8.50 4.42
CA ASP A 50 26.70 -8.65 3.38
C ASP A 50 26.63 -7.53 2.34
N LEU A 51 25.44 -6.99 2.08
CA LEU A 51 25.24 -5.79 1.23
C LEU A 51 25.60 -4.47 1.94
N GLY A 52 26.03 -4.51 3.19
CA GLY A 52 26.39 -3.34 3.98
C GLY A 52 25.17 -2.56 4.52
N ILE A 53 23.99 -3.18 4.59
CA ILE A 53 22.81 -2.56 5.17
C ILE A 53 23.00 -2.41 6.70
N PRO A 54 22.95 -1.18 7.24
CA PRO A 54 23.21 -0.93 8.66
C PRO A 54 22.20 -1.59 9.60
N ASN A 55 20.91 -1.50 9.27
CA ASN A 55 19.81 -1.93 10.12
C ASN A 55 18.98 -3.00 9.42
N VAL A 56 18.77 -4.12 10.12
CA VAL A 56 17.87 -5.19 9.68
C VAL A 56 16.92 -5.49 10.82
N SER A 57 15.62 -5.48 10.54
CA SER A 57 14.58 -5.62 11.57
C SER A 57 13.45 -6.57 11.16
N LYS A 58 12.71 -7.05 12.15
CA LYS A 58 11.41 -7.72 11.98
C LYS A 58 10.24 -6.74 11.88
N ASN A 59 10.47 -5.50 12.32
CA ASN A 59 9.43 -4.51 12.59
C ASN A 59 9.54 -3.38 11.56
N ALA A 60 8.49 -3.19 10.77
CA ALA A 60 8.43 -2.10 9.78
C ALA A 60 8.45 -0.71 10.47
N GLU A 61 8.06 -0.63 11.73
CA GLU A 61 8.06 0.61 12.51
C GLU A 61 9.46 1.20 12.68
N ASP A 62 10.51 0.38 12.62
CA ASP A 62 11.88 0.86 12.69
C ASP A 62 12.25 1.69 11.45
N ILE A 63 11.55 1.47 10.32
CA ILE A 63 11.64 2.32 9.14
C ILE A 63 10.73 3.54 9.28
N LEU A 64 9.46 3.33 9.64
CA LEU A 64 8.44 4.40 9.69
C LEU A 64 8.80 5.49 10.71
N ARG A 65 9.53 5.14 11.78
CA ARG A 65 9.95 6.07 12.84
C ARG A 65 11.35 6.63 12.64
N ASP A 66 12.05 6.25 11.58
CA ASP A 66 13.41 6.69 11.33
C ASP A 66 13.39 8.12 10.75
N PRO A 67 13.85 9.13 11.50
CA PRO A 67 13.79 10.52 11.05
C PRO A 67 14.66 10.79 9.82
N GLU A 68 15.72 10.00 9.59
CA GLU A 68 16.55 10.19 8.40
C GLU A 68 15.92 9.59 7.14
N ILE A 69 15.06 8.58 7.28
CA ILE A 69 14.22 8.07 6.18
C ILE A 69 13.05 9.03 5.96
N GLY A 70 12.39 9.47 7.04
CA GLY A 70 11.29 10.44 6.99
C GLY A 70 11.66 11.79 6.38
N ALA A 71 12.95 12.16 6.38
CA ALA A 71 13.45 13.36 5.71
C ALA A 71 13.18 13.40 4.19
N ALA A 72 12.85 12.26 3.56
CA ALA A 72 12.39 12.20 2.18
C ALA A 72 10.97 12.78 1.96
N GLY A 73 10.23 13.07 3.04
CA GLY A 73 8.90 13.68 3.00
C GLY A 73 7.76 12.71 2.70
N ASP A 74 7.97 11.41 2.94
CA ASP A 74 6.91 10.39 2.85
C ASP A 74 5.99 10.44 4.08
N VAL A 75 4.79 9.92 3.94
CA VAL A 75 3.78 9.87 5.02
C VAL A 75 3.32 8.44 5.24
N ASP A 76 3.12 8.06 6.51
CA ASP A 76 2.61 6.73 6.86
C ASP A 76 1.09 6.69 7.06
N THR A 77 0.47 7.86 7.17
CA THR A 77 -0.94 8.06 7.44
C THR A 77 -1.44 9.26 6.64
N ALA A 78 -2.51 9.09 5.88
CA ALA A 78 -3.03 10.13 5.00
C ALA A 78 -4.56 10.10 4.92
N ILE A 79 -5.15 11.27 4.71
CA ILE A 79 -6.55 11.43 4.34
C ILE A 79 -6.59 12.21 3.03
N VAL A 80 -7.32 11.68 2.04
CA VAL A 80 -7.54 12.32 0.75
C VAL A 80 -9.03 12.59 0.59
N THR A 81 -9.39 13.85 0.35
CA THR A 81 -10.76 14.25 0.04
C THR A 81 -10.91 14.48 -1.46
N LEU A 82 -11.93 13.87 -2.07
CA LEU A 82 -12.22 13.96 -3.49
C LEU A 82 -13.53 14.72 -3.72
N THR A 83 -13.59 15.50 -4.79
CA THR A 83 -14.83 16.07 -5.33
C THR A 83 -15.02 15.52 -6.73
N PHE A 84 -16.07 14.73 -6.91
CA PHE A 84 -16.42 14.14 -8.20
C PHE A 84 -17.08 15.19 -9.11
N ALA A 85 -17.09 14.94 -10.42
CA ALA A 85 -17.64 15.87 -11.42
C ALA A 85 -19.13 16.21 -11.19
N ASN A 86 -19.88 15.29 -10.59
CA ASN A 86 -21.30 15.48 -10.24
C ASN A 86 -21.52 16.18 -8.89
N GLY A 87 -20.45 16.62 -8.21
CA GLY A 87 -20.51 17.26 -6.89
C GLY A 87 -20.54 16.29 -5.71
N ALA A 88 -20.55 14.97 -5.94
CA ALA A 88 -20.38 13.99 -4.87
C ALA A 88 -19.00 14.15 -4.21
N LEU A 89 -18.92 13.76 -2.94
CA LEU A 89 -17.69 13.80 -2.15
C LEU A 89 -17.22 12.38 -1.86
N GLY A 90 -15.91 12.19 -1.86
CA GLY A 90 -15.27 10.93 -1.45
C GLY A 90 -14.16 11.20 -0.43
N ILE A 91 -13.92 10.24 0.45
CA ILE A 91 -12.83 10.27 1.41
C ILE A 91 -12.10 8.94 1.34
N ILE A 92 -10.77 9.00 1.30
CA ILE A 92 -9.88 7.85 1.42
C ILE A 92 -9.00 8.11 2.64
N ASP A 93 -9.00 7.19 3.59
CA ASP A 93 -8.06 7.16 4.71
C ASP A 93 -7.11 5.97 4.57
N ASN A 94 -5.81 6.24 4.70
CA ASN A 94 -4.78 5.22 4.60
C ASN A 94 -3.86 5.28 5.81
N SER A 95 -3.42 4.09 6.23
CA SER A 95 -2.39 3.89 7.24
C SER A 95 -1.51 2.72 6.82
N HIS A 96 -0.20 2.89 6.89
CA HIS A 96 0.76 1.79 6.68
C HIS A 96 0.67 0.70 7.76
N LYS A 97 0.00 0.97 8.89
CA LYS A 97 -0.10 0.02 10.00
C LYS A 97 -1.49 -0.07 10.60
N ALA A 98 -2.11 -1.23 10.41
CA ALA A 98 -3.27 -1.68 11.17
C ALA A 98 -2.88 -2.96 11.94
N VAL A 99 -2.84 -2.88 13.28
CA VAL A 99 -2.39 -4.00 14.15
C VAL A 99 -3.33 -5.21 14.14
N TYR A 100 -4.52 -5.04 13.56
CA TYR A 100 -5.56 -6.05 13.51
C TYR A 100 -5.68 -6.75 12.15
N GLY A 101 -4.89 -6.38 11.13
CA GLY A 101 -4.92 -7.00 9.81
C GLY A 101 -5.19 -6.00 8.69
N TYR A 102 -5.52 -6.50 7.50
CA TYR A 102 -5.88 -5.64 6.38
C TYR A 102 -7.24 -5.00 6.63
N ASP A 103 -7.27 -3.67 6.75
CA ASP A 103 -8.50 -2.89 6.83
C ASP A 103 -8.83 -2.30 5.47
N GLN A 104 -9.86 -2.83 4.83
CA GLN A 104 -10.31 -2.44 3.50
C GLN A 104 -11.83 -2.47 3.47
N ARG A 105 -12.40 -1.29 3.66
CA ARG A 105 -13.84 -1.08 3.67
C ARG A 105 -14.20 -0.05 2.62
N VAL A 106 -15.42 -0.14 2.12
CA VAL A 106 -15.99 0.84 1.20
C VAL A 106 -17.41 1.12 1.63
N GLU A 107 -17.78 2.38 1.71
CA GLU A 107 -19.14 2.82 1.97
C GLU A 107 -19.57 3.81 0.88
N VAL A 108 -20.80 3.65 0.38
CA VAL A 108 -21.42 4.58 -0.56
C VAL A 108 -22.80 4.96 -0.04
N PHE A 109 -22.98 6.23 0.27
CA PHE A 109 -24.25 6.82 0.64
C PHE A 109 -24.83 7.62 -0.53
N GLY A 110 -26.14 7.52 -0.74
CA GLY A 110 -26.87 8.29 -1.74
C GLY A 110 -28.33 8.50 -1.37
N SER A 111 -29.09 9.14 -2.27
CA SER A 111 -30.48 9.52 -2.02
C SER A 111 -31.43 8.34 -1.75
N GLY A 112 -31.05 7.12 -2.12
CA GLY A 112 -31.83 5.90 -1.92
C GLY A 112 -31.41 5.05 -0.72
N GLY A 113 -30.37 5.44 0.02
CA GLY A 113 -29.82 4.66 1.13
C GLY A 113 -28.30 4.55 1.07
N ALA A 114 -27.75 3.55 1.76
CA ALA A 114 -26.32 3.30 1.85
C ALA A 114 -25.99 1.83 1.61
N LEU A 115 -24.81 1.57 1.05
CA LEU A 115 -24.19 0.26 0.93
C LEU A 115 -22.81 0.31 1.58
N ALA A 116 -22.44 -0.75 2.28
CA ALA A 116 -21.12 -0.92 2.87
C ALA A 116 -20.57 -2.32 2.59
N ALA A 117 -19.29 -2.38 2.25
CA ALA A 117 -18.50 -3.59 2.22
C ALA A 117 -17.56 -3.58 3.43
N GLU A 118 -17.70 -4.59 4.29
CA GLU A 118 -16.90 -4.77 5.50
C GLU A 118 -15.64 -5.60 5.22
N ASN A 119 -14.76 -5.68 6.21
CA ASN A 119 -13.56 -6.50 6.14
C ASN A 119 -13.86 -8.00 5.99
N ASP A 120 -13.08 -8.67 5.14
CA ASP A 120 -13.08 -10.13 5.06
C ASP A 120 -12.45 -10.74 6.32
N VAL A 121 -13.13 -11.72 6.91
CA VAL A 121 -12.68 -12.49 8.07
C VAL A 121 -12.60 -13.97 7.72
N SER A 122 -11.70 -14.70 8.39
CA SER A 122 -11.54 -16.14 8.17
C SER A 122 -12.77 -16.97 8.58
N SER A 123 -13.56 -16.48 9.54
CA SER A 123 -14.74 -17.15 10.05
C SER A 123 -15.81 -16.17 10.52
N GLN A 124 -17.07 -16.55 10.32
CA GLN A 124 -18.22 -15.83 10.88
C GLN A 124 -18.60 -16.30 12.30
N VAL A 125 -17.82 -17.22 12.88
CA VAL A 125 -18.03 -17.69 14.26
C VAL A 125 -17.86 -16.52 15.24
N ARG A 126 -18.69 -16.51 16.29
CA ARG A 126 -18.62 -15.57 17.40
C ARG A 126 -18.64 -16.31 18.73
N LEU A 127 -17.73 -15.96 19.63
CA LEU A 127 -17.73 -16.42 21.01
C LEU A 127 -18.41 -15.36 21.88
N SER A 128 -19.47 -15.72 22.59
CA SER A 128 -20.11 -14.85 23.58
C SER A 128 -19.82 -15.36 24.98
N ASP A 129 -19.04 -14.62 25.75
CA ASP A 129 -18.66 -14.95 27.12
C ASP A 129 -18.88 -13.77 28.08
N ALA A 130 -18.50 -13.91 29.35
CA ALA A 130 -18.67 -12.85 30.35
C ALA A 130 -17.85 -11.57 30.04
N ASN A 131 -16.86 -11.65 29.15
CA ASN A 131 -15.98 -10.55 28.78
C ASN A 131 -16.39 -9.87 27.46
N GLY A 132 -17.34 -10.45 26.70
CA GLY A 132 -17.90 -9.83 25.50
C GLY A 132 -18.28 -10.78 24.38
N VAL A 133 -18.45 -10.21 23.19
CA VAL A 133 -18.66 -10.93 21.93
C VAL A 133 -17.41 -10.79 21.08
N HIS A 134 -16.75 -11.91 20.80
CA HIS A 134 -15.47 -11.95 20.11
C HIS A 134 -15.64 -12.59 18.74
N GLY A 135 -14.91 -12.08 17.74
CA GLY A 135 -14.87 -12.63 16.39
C GLY A 135 -13.46 -12.61 15.83
N ASP A 136 -13.27 -13.24 14.68
CA ASP A 136 -11.99 -13.27 13.99
C ASP A 136 -11.56 -11.86 13.56
N LYS A 137 -10.25 -11.67 13.54
CA LYS A 137 -9.62 -10.49 12.96
C LYS A 137 -9.76 -10.50 11.43
N PRO A 138 -9.71 -9.34 10.76
CA PRO A 138 -9.55 -9.28 9.31
C PRO A 138 -8.39 -10.14 8.80
N LEU A 139 -8.50 -10.61 7.56
CA LEU A 139 -7.43 -11.38 6.91
C LEU A 139 -6.09 -10.64 6.99
N TYR A 140 -5.03 -11.36 7.35
CA TYR A 140 -3.74 -10.77 7.72
C TYR A 140 -2.67 -10.90 6.63
N PHE A 141 -2.79 -11.88 5.73
CA PHE A 141 -1.81 -12.12 4.68
C PHE A 141 -2.39 -11.81 3.30
N PHE A 142 -1.64 -11.04 2.50
CA PHE A 142 -2.12 -10.56 1.20
C PHE A 142 -2.59 -11.69 0.28
N LEU A 143 -1.91 -12.85 0.32
CA LEU A 143 -2.27 -13.96 -0.56
C LEU A 143 -3.63 -14.55 -0.18
N GLU A 144 -3.93 -14.66 1.12
CA GLU A 144 -5.25 -15.09 1.59
C GLU A 144 -6.31 -14.07 1.22
N ARG A 145 -5.98 -12.78 1.39
CA ARG A 145 -6.88 -11.65 1.12
C ARG A 145 -7.23 -11.46 -0.36
N TYR A 146 -6.29 -11.67 -1.28
CA TYR A 146 -6.42 -11.28 -2.69
C TYR A 146 -6.42 -12.44 -3.68
N ARG A 147 -6.27 -13.70 -3.23
CA ARG A 147 -6.21 -14.86 -4.14
C ARG A 147 -7.37 -14.90 -5.13
N GLU A 148 -8.60 -14.66 -4.67
CA GLU A 148 -9.77 -14.69 -5.55
C GLU A 148 -9.81 -13.51 -6.53
N ALA A 149 -9.37 -12.32 -6.08
CA ALA A 149 -9.24 -11.15 -6.93
C ALA A 149 -8.24 -11.38 -8.07
N PHE A 150 -7.04 -11.90 -7.78
CA PHE A 150 -6.04 -12.24 -8.80
C PHE A 150 -6.54 -13.29 -9.79
N VAL A 151 -7.25 -14.32 -9.32
CA VAL A 151 -7.84 -15.32 -10.21
C VAL A 151 -8.90 -14.70 -11.13
N THR A 152 -9.72 -13.80 -10.59
CA THR A 152 -10.78 -13.11 -11.35
C THR A 152 -10.20 -12.16 -12.39
N GLU A 153 -9.19 -11.37 -12.02
CA GLU A 153 -8.45 -10.50 -12.92
C GLU A 153 -7.85 -11.28 -14.10
N MET A 154 -7.11 -12.36 -13.81
CA MET A 154 -6.49 -13.18 -14.85
C MET A 154 -7.51 -13.81 -15.79
N LYS A 155 -8.67 -14.27 -15.27
CA LYS A 155 -9.77 -14.78 -16.10
C LYS A 155 -10.32 -13.70 -17.03
N ALA A 156 -10.56 -12.49 -16.52
CA ALA A 156 -11.05 -11.38 -17.33
C ALA A 156 -10.05 -11.02 -18.45
N PHE A 157 -8.76 -11.02 -18.15
CA PHE A 157 -7.71 -10.79 -19.14
C PHE A 157 -7.71 -11.85 -20.25
N PHE A 158 -7.76 -13.14 -19.90
CA PHE A 158 -7.80 -14.21 -20.90
C PHE A 158 -9.07 -14.19 -21.75
N GLU A 159 -10.22 -13.83 -21.16
CA GLU A 159 -11.46 -13.71 -21.91
C GLU A 159 -11.40 -12.54 -22.91
N ALA A 160 -10.81 -11.40 -22.52
CA ALA A 160 -10.59 -10.27 -23.41
C ALA A 160 -9.75 -10.68 -24.64
N ILE A 161 -8.66 -11.44 -24.42
CA ILE A 161 -7.84 -12.00 -25.51
C ILE A 161 -8.67 -12.91 -26.42
N LYS A 162 -9.40 -13.85 -25.83
CA LYS A 162 -10.16 -14.87 -26.58
C LYS A 162 -11.26 -14.27 -27.45
N THR A 163 -11.90 -13.22 -26.96
CA THR A 163 -13.03 -12.56 -27.62
C THR A 163 -12.62 -11.36 -28.47
N GLY A 164 -11.36 -10.92 -28.40
CA GLY A 164 -10.88 -9.72 -29.08
C GLY A 164 -11.54 -8.45 -28.54
N THR A 165 -11.84 -8.42 -27.24
CA THR A 165 -12.44 -7.26 -26.56
C THR A 165 -11.41 -6.54 -25.69
N GLU A 166 -11.76 -5.33 -25.24
CA GLU A 166 -10.93 -4.56 -24.30
C GLU A 166 -11.02 -5.16 -22.89
N THR A 167 -9.93 -5.03 -22.12
CA THR A 167 -9.92 -5.43 -20.72
C THR A 167 -10.80 -4.49 -19.88
N PRO A 168 -11.40 -4.98 -18.77
CA PRO A 168 -12.19 -4.11 -17.89
C PRO A 168 -11.41 -2.95 -17.26
N VAL A 169 -10.08 -3.07 -17.22
CA VAL A 169 -9.15 -2.03 -16.77
C VAL A 169 -8.18 -1.76 -17.90
N THR A 170 -8.04 -0.50 -18.28
CA THR A 170 -7.31 -0.02 -19.45
C THR A 170 -6.08 0.77 -19.04
N GLY A 171 -5.25 1.17 -20.01
CA GLY A 171 -4.13 2.08 -19.75
C GLY A 171 -4.59 3.47 -19.27
N TYR A 172 -5.80 3.90 -19.64
CA TYR A 172 -6.35 5.17 -19.20
C TYR A 172 -6.66 5.16 -17.69
N ASP A 173 -7.15 4.04 -17.17
CA ASP A 173 -7.42 3.90 -15.72
C ASP A 173 -6.13 4.05 -14.91
N GLY A 174 -5.02 3.45 -15.37
CA GLY A 174 -3.70 3.62 -14.75
C GLY A 174 -3.15 5.04 -14.86
N LEU A 175 -3.38 5.74 -15.98
CA LEU A 175 -3.01 7.15 -16.12
C LEU A 175 -3.76 8.03 -15.12
N MET A 176 -5.06 7.83 -14.97
CA MET A 176 -5.89 8.62 -14.07
C MET A 176 -5.57 8.34 -12.60
N ASP A 177 -5.28 7.09 -12.23
CA ASP A 177 -4.81 6.73 -10.89
C ASP A 177 -3.53 7.50 -10.51
N LEU A 178 -2.53 7.48 -11.40
CA LEU A 178 -1.29 8.24 -11.21
C LEU A 178 -1.56 9.76 -11.10
N ALA A 179 -2.43 10.30 -11.96
CA ALA A 179 -2.77 11.72 -11.93
C ALA A 179 -3.42 12.12 -10.60
N ILE A 180 -4.31 11.30 -10.04
CA ILE A 180 -4.91 11.54 -8.72
C ILE A 180 -3.83 11.51 -7.63
N GLY A 181 -2.91 10.54 -7.67
CA GLY A 181 -1.79 10.47 -6.72
C GLY A 181 -0.87 11.70 -6.78
N LEU A 182 -0.54 12.18 -7.99
CA LEU A 182 0.26 13.40 -8.17
C LEU A 182 -0.47 14.65 -7.69
N ALA A 183 -1.79 14.75 -7.93
CA ALA A 183 -2.60 15.84 -7.42
C ALA A 183 -2.65 15.84 -5.88
N ALA A 184 -2.77 14.67 -5.25
CA ALA A 184 -2.73 14.53 -3.80
C ALA A 184 -1.36 14.94 -3.23
N LYS A 185 -0.25 14.53 -3.86
CA LYS A 185 1.10 14.95 -3.48
C LYS A 185 1.30 16.47 -3.59
N LYS A 186 0.80 17.08 -4.67
CA LYS A 186 0.82 18.54 -4.84
C LYS A 186 -0.04 19.25 -3.79
N SER A 187 -1.23 18.71 -3.49
CA SER A 187 -2.12 19.21 -2.45
C SER A 187 -1.47 19.20 -1.07
N LEU A 188 -0.73 18.13 -0.74
CA LEU A 188 0.03 18.03 0.50
C LEU A 188 1.10 19.12 0.61
N ALA A 189 1.85 19.37 -0.48
CA ALA A 189 2.92 20.36 -0.51
C ALA A 189 2.41 21.81 -0.48
N GLU A 190 1.30 22.10 -1.15
CA GLU A 190 0.77 23.46 -1.30
C GLU A 190 -0.33 23.81 -0.29
N HIS A 191 -0.75 22.85 0.55
CA HIS A 191 -1.80 23.02 1.55
C HIS A 191 -3.12 23.58 0.98
N ARG A 192 -3.51 23.12 -0.22
CA ARG A 192 -4.76 23.50 -0.89
C ARG A 192 -5.33 22.37 -1.73
N PRO A 193 -6.64 22.38 -2.04
CA PRO A 193 -7.20 21.50 -3.07
C PRO A 193 -6.50 21.71 -4.43
N VAL A 194 -6.23 20.61 -5.13
CA VAL A 194 -5.61 20.58 -6.45
C VAL A 194 -6.54 19.89 -7.43
N LYS A 195 -6.80 20.51 -8.57
CA LYS A 195 -7.56 19.85 -9.65
C LYS A 195 -6.66 18.84 -10.34
N VAL A 196 -7.20 17.68 -10.69
CA VAL A 196 -6.45 16.64 -11.44
C VAL A 196 -5.89 17.19 -12.77
N SER A 197 -6.60 18.12 -13.40
CA SER A 197 -6.12 18.81 -14.62
C SER A 197 -4.86 19.67 -14.44
N GLU A 198 -4.39 19.90 -13.21
CA GLU A 198 -3.14 20.63 -12.96
C GLU A 198 -1.88 19.74 -13.09
N VAL A 199 -2.07 18.42 -13.20
CA VAL A 199 -0.98 17.42 -13.28
C VAL A 199 -1.11 16.48 -14.49
N LEU A 200 -2.09 16.72 -15.35
CA LEU A 200 -2.30 16.04 -16.63
C LEU A 200 -1.69 16.84 -17.79
#